data_AF-A0AAV4IR34-F1
#
_entry.id   AF-A0AAV4IR34-F1
#
_cell.length_a   1.000
_cell.length_b   1.000
_cell.length_c   1.000
_cell.angle_alpha   90.00
_cell.angle_beta   90.00
_cell.angle_gamma   90.00
#
_symmetry.space_group_name_H-M   'P 1'
#
loop_
_entity.id
_entity.type
_entity.pdbx_description
1 polymer ?
#
loop_
_entity_poly.entity_id
_entity_poly.type
_entity_poly.pdbx_seq_one_letter_code
_entity_poly.pdbx_strand_id
1 'polypeptide(L)'
;MNEQIHSCSSIKKDIDEHPHISVRELGDTNGLSYGTVHTIITGHLRMKKVCARWIPHLLMVDQKRGRVRYATEFLNMFEPHDYKRLLDIVTGDESWFAFFLIPPKRLNRM
;
A
#
# COMPACT_ATOMS: atom_id res chain seq x y z
N MET A 1 -14.50 -21.84 23.79
CA MET A 1 -13.34 -20.91 23.87
C MET A 1 -12.22 -21.30 22.92
N ASN A 2 -11.96 -22.59 22.69
CA ASN A 2 -10.92 -23.07 21.76
C ASN A 2 -11.24 -22.80 20.28
N GLU A 3 -12.50 -22.95 19.86
CA GLU A 3 -12.89 -22.75 18.45
C GLU A 3 -12.64 -21.33 17.95
N GLN A 4 -12.95 -20.30 18.76
CA GLN A 4 -12.74 -18.90 18.38
C GLN A 4 -11.26 -18.55 18.21
N ILE A 5 -10.38 -19.12 19.04
CA ILE A 5 -8.93 -18.92 18.97
C ILE A 5 -8.37 -19.60 17.71
N HIS A 6 -8.81 -20.83 17.42
CA HIS A 6 -8.46 -21.53 16.19
C HIS A 6 -8.88 -20.74 14.94
N SER A 7 -10.11 -20.23 14.90
CA SER A 7 -10.58 -19.41 13.78
C SER A 7 -9.77 -18.12 13.60
N CYS A 8 -9.40 -17.43 14.69
CA CYS A 8 -8.55 -16.24 14.59
C CYS A 8 -7.16 -16.56 14.02
N SER A 9 -6.57 -17.69 14.41
CA SER A 9 -5.28 -18.12 13.88
C SER A 9 -5.33 -18.49 12.41
N SER A 10 -6.38 -19.19 11.96
CA SER A 10 -6.56 -19.57 10.55
C SER A 10 -6.74 -18.34 9.67
N ILE A 11 -7.64 -17.42 10.05
CA ILE A 11 -7.85 -16.17 9.29
C ILE A 11 -6.56 -15.36 9.20
N LYS A 12 -5.78 -15.28 10.29
CA LYS A 12 -4.53 -14.54 10.25
C LYS A 12 -3.52 -15.18 9.29
N LYS A 13 -3.41 -16.51 9.28
CA LYS A 13 -2.54 -17.24 8.36
C LYS A 13 -2.94 -16.97 6.90
N ASP A 14 -4.23 -17.06 6.58
CA ASP A 14 -4.74 -16.82 5.22
C ASP A 14 -4.41 -15.40 4.73
N ILE A 15 -4.54 -14.39 5.61
CA ILE A 15 -4.21 -13.00 5.29
C ILE A 15 -2.69 -12.79 5.12
N ASP A 16 -1.87 -13.43 5.95
CA ASP A 16 -0.41 -13.29 5.87
C ASP A 16 0.14 -13.95 4.59
N GLU A 17 -0.47 -15.06 4.14
CA GLU A 17 -0.15 -15.72 2.85
C GLU A 17 -0.74 -14.96 1.64
N HIS A 18 -1.97 -14.45 1.77
CA HIS A 18 -2.71 -13.76 0.69
C HIS A 18 -3.27 -12.41 1.16
N PRO A 19 -2.47 -11.34 1.17
CA PRO A 19 -2.87 -10.03 1.72
C PRO A 19 -4.05 -9.34 1.02
N HIS A 20 -4.45 -9.84 -0.15
CA HIS A 20 -5.53 -9.29 -0.97
C HIS A 20 -6.82 -10.13 -0.94
N ILE A 21 -6.86 -11.21 -0.14
CA ILE A 21 -8.02 -12.07 -0.01
C ILE A 21 -9.24 -11.27 0.48
N SER A 22 -10.40 -11.53 -0.11
CA SER A 22 -11.64 -10.88 0.30
C SER A 22 -12.20 -11.50 1.58
N VAL A 23 -12.96 -10.70 2.34
CA VAL A 23 -13.69 -11.17 3.53
C VAL A 23 -14.64 -12.32 3.20
N ARG A 24 -15.19 -12.35 1.98
CA ARG A 24 -16.07 -13.41 1.51
C ARG A 24 -15.30 -14.71 1.27
N GLU A 25 -14.18 -14.67 0.55
CA GLU A 25 -13.33 -15.86 0.32
C GLU A 25 -12.81 -16.44 1.64
N LEU A 26 -12.44 -15.59 2.59
CA LEU A 26 -12.08 -16.02 3.95
C LEU A 26 -13.23 -16.76 4.64
N GLY A 27 -14.46 -16.25 4.50
CA GLY A 27 -15.67 -16.89 5.02
C GLY A 27 -15.94 -18.23 4.38
N ASP A 28 -15.88 -18.30 3.05
CA ASP A 28 -16.14 -19.52 2.27
C ASP A 28 -15.10 -20.61 2.60
N THR A 29 -13.81 -20.23 2.73
CA THR A 29 -12.72 -21.17 3.05
C THR A 29 -12.79 -21.70 4.49
N ASN A 30 -13.19 -20.85 5.44
CA ASN A 30 -13.22 -21.20 6.86
C ASN A 30 -14.60 -21.66 7.34
N GLY A 31 -15.62 -21.71 6.47
CA GLY A 31 -17.00 -22.04 6.83
C GLY A 31 -17.65 -21.00 7.76
N LEU A 32 -17.22 -19.74 7.69
CA LEU A 32 -17.64 -18.66 8.57
C LEU A 32 -18.53 -17.65 7.84
N SER A 33 -19.47 -17.06 8.57
CA SER A 33 -20.26 -15.95 8.04
C SER A 33 -19.37 -14.72 7.79
N TYR A 34 -19.74 -13.91 6.79
CA TYR A 34 -19.05 -12.64 6.50
C TYR A 34 -18.91 -11.75 7.75
N GLY A 35 -19.98 -11.64 8.56
CA GLY A 35 -19.98 -10.83 9.77
C GLY A 35 -18.99 -11.33 10.82
N THR A 36 -18.90 -12.65 10.99
CA THR A 36 -17.93 -13.29 11.90
C THR A 36 -16.50 -12.99 11.46
N VAL A 37 -16.19 -13.18 10.17
CA VAL A 37 -14.87 -12.86 9.61
C VAL A 37 -14.54 -11.39 9.81
N HIS A 38 -15.50 -10.49 9.53
CA HIS A 38 -15.30 -9.05 9.71
C HIS A 38 -14.98 -8.68 11.17
N THR A 39 -15.68 -9.26 12.13
CA THR A 39 -15.42 -9.07 13.57
C THR A 39 -14.07 -9.64 13.98
N ILE A 40 -13.64 -10.76 13.42
CA ILE A 40 -12.30 -11.32 13.66
C ILE A 40 -11.23 -10.36 13.17
N ILE A 41 -11.31 -9.90 11.92
CA ILE A 41 -10.31 -9.01 11.32
C ILE A 41 -10.21 -7.69 12.09
N THR A 42 -11.34 -7.05 12.37
CA THR A 42 -11.36 -5.69 12.95
C THR A 42 -11.27 -5.68 14.47
N GLY A 43 -11.95 -6.61 15.14
CA GLY A 43 -12.05 -6.68 16.59
C GLY A 43 -10.91 -7.47 17.23
N HIS A 44 -10.67 -8.69 16.77
CA HIS A 44 -9.68 -9.60 17.38
C HIS A 44 -8.26 -9.37 16.84
N LEU A 45 -8.08 -9.30 15.51
CA LEU A 45 -6.79 -9.09 14.87
C LEU A 45 -6.39 -7.60 14.79
N ARG A 46 -7.33 -6.68 15.06
CA ARG A 46 -7.13 -5.22 15.02
C ARG A 46 -6.56 -4.72 13.68
N MET A 47 -6.91 -5.40 12.58
CA MET A 47 -6.47 -5.06 11.23
C MET A 47 -7.46 -4.11 10.58
N LYS A 48 -6.95 -3.28 9.66
CA LYS A 48 -7.75 -2.39 8.81
C LYS A 48 -7.41 -2.64 7.34
N LYS A 49 -8.42 -2.55 6.48
CA LYS A 49 -8.19 -2.58 5.03
C LYS A 49 -7.42 -1.33 4.62
N VAL A 50 -6.27 -1.52 4.00
CA VAL A 50 -5.50 -0.45 3.35
C VAL A 50 -5.64 -0.64 1.85
N CYS A 51 -6.15 0.37 1.14
CA CYS A 51 -6.23 0.30 -0.31
C CYS A 51 -4.82 0.27 -0.91
N ALA A 52 -4.58 -0.66 -1.83
CA ALA A 52 -3.35 -0.67 -2.60
C ALA A 52 -3.20 0.67 -3.33
N ARG A 53 -2.01 1.26 -3.24
CA ARG A 53 -1.63 2.44 -4.03
C ARG A 53 -1.05 1.97 -5.35
N TRP A 54 -1.35 2.68 -6.44
CA TRP A 54 -0.68 2.47 -7.71
C TRP A 54 0.82 2.76 -7.54
N ILE A 55 1.65 1.77 -7.89
CA ILE A 55 3.10 1.89 -7.89
C ILE A 55 3.55 1.87 -9.35
N PRO A 56 4.32 2.87 -9.83
CA PRO A 56 4.72 2.95 -11.24
C PRO A 56 5.46 1.71 -11.74
N HIS A 57 6.34 1.15 -10.91
CA HIS A 57 7.17 0.00 -11.26
C HIS A 57 7.36 -0.95 -10.08
N LEU A 58 7.38 -2.26 -10.37
CA LEU A 58 7.83 -3.26 -9.41
C LEU A 58 9.36 -3.30 -9.40
N LEU A 59 9.97 -2.84 -8.30
CA LEU A 59 11.42 -2.75 -8.18
C LEU A 59 12.04 -4.09 -7.78
N MET A 60 13.13 -4.46 -8.48
CA MET A 60 14.00 -5.57 -8.11
C MET A 60 14.81 -5.26 -6.84
N VAL A 61 15.36 -6.29 -6.19
CA VAL A 61 16.13 -6.16 -4.95
C VAL A 61 17.31 -5.19 -5.11
N ASP A 62 18.05 -5.28 -6.22
CA ASP A 62 19.19 -4.41 -6.47
C ASP A 62 18.79 -2.96 -6.74
N GLN A 63 17.65 -2.73 -7.41
CA GLN A 63 17.11 -1.39 -7.60
C GLN A 63 16.70 -0.76 -6.26
N LYS A 64 16.07 -1.54 -5.36
CA LYS A 64 15.74 -1.07 -4.01
C LYS A 64 17.01 -0.69 -3.24
N ARG A 65 18.03 -1.55 -3.28
CA ARG A 65 19.32 -1.29 -2.63
C ARG A 65 20.00 -0.05 -3.18
N GLY A 66 20.03 0.09 -4.51
CA GLY A 66 20.56 1.27 -5.19
C GLY A 66 19.84 2.54 -4.74
N ARG A 67 18.50 2.55 -4.74
CA ARG A 67 17.71 3.70 -4.28
C ARG A 67 18.03 4.13 -2.86
N VAL A 68 18.14 3.18 -1.92
CA VAL A 68 18.51 3.50 -0.53
C VAL A 68 19.92 4.09 -0.49
N ARG A 69 20.89 3.46 -1.17
CA ARG A 69 22.27 3.93 -1.20
C ARG A 69 22.36 5.37 -1.73
N TYR A 70 21.78 5.64 -2.90
CA TYR A 70 21.79 6.98 -3.49
C TYR A 70 21.09 7.98 -2.58
N ALA A 71 19.93 7.66 -2.02
CA ALA A 71 19.22 8.56 -1.11
C ALA A 71 20.05 8.91 0.13
N THR A 72 20.79 7.95 0.71
CA THR A 72 21.70 8.20 1.83
C THR A 72 22.89 9.07 1.41
N GLU A 73 23.48 8.82 0.24
CA GLU A 73 24.55 9.66 -0.31
C GLU A 73 24.09 11.10 -0.54
N PHE A 74 22.91 11.28 -1.15
CA PHE A 74 22.26 12.58 -1.30
C PHE A 74 22.07 13.21 0.09
N LEU A 75 21.44 12.53 1.05
CA LEU A 75 21.19 13.08 2.39
C LEU A 75 22.48 13.60 3.05
N ASN A 76 23.55 12.80 3.05
CA ASN A 76 24.85 13.19 3.63
C ASN A 76 25.50 14.39 2.92
N MET A 77 25.23 14.58 1.62
CA MET A 77 25.74 15.70 0.85
C MET A 77 25.05 17.04 1.21
N PHE A 78 23.77 16.98 1.60
CA PHE A 78 22.95 18.16 1.87
C PHE A 78 22.78 18.47 3.37
N GLU A 79 22.85 17.48 4.27
CA GLU A 79 22.73 17.69 5.73
C GLU A 79 23.72 18.71 6.32
N PRO A 80 25.01 18.74 5.93
CA PRO A 80 25.96 19.62 6.61
C PRO A 80 25.82 21.11 6.25
N HIS A 81 25.07 21.49 5.20
CA HIS A 81 25.20 22.80 4.54
C HIS A 81 23.88 23.58 4.31
N ASP A 82 22.82 23.22 5.03
CA ASP A 82 21.52 23.92 4.98
C ASP A 82 20.83 23.80 3.59
N TYR A 83 19.52 24.11 3.53
CA TYR A 83 18.69 24.02 2.32
C TYR A 83 19.23 24.78 1.08
N LYS A 84 20.25 25.64 1.27
CA LYS A 84 20.86 26.47 0.22
C LYS A 84 21.45 25.64 -0.92
N ARG A 85 22.02 24.46 -0.65
CA ARG A 85 22.56 23.59 -1.71
C ARG A 85 21.47 22.99 -2.62
N LEU A 86 20.22 22.92 -2.18
CA LEU A 86 19.11 22.50 -3.04
C LEU A 86 18.76 23.57 -4.09
N LEU A 87 19.07 24.84 -3.82
CA LEU A 87 18.83 25.94 -4.76
C LEU A 87 19.76 25.88 -5.98
N ASP A 88 20.90 25.19 -5.86
CA ASP A 88 21.86 25.00 -6.96
C ASP A 88 21.46 23.85 -7.90
N ILE A 89 20.43 23.06 -7.55
CA ILE A 89 19.99 21.92 -8.35
C ILE A 89 18.98 22.39 -9.40
N VAL A 90 19.37 22.28 -10.68
CA VAL A 90 18.45 22.41 -11.81
C VAL A 90 18.05 21.00 -12.26
N THR A 91 16.74 20.74 -12.28
CA THR A 91 16.16 19.48 -12.76
C THR A 91 15.05 19.77 -13.78
N GLY A 92 14.78 18.81 -14.66
CA GLY A 92 13.72 18.88 -15.66
C GLY A 92 13.20 17.48 -15.98
N ASP A 93 11.92 17.40 -16.33
CA ASP A 93 11.28 16.18 -16.81
C ASP A 93 10.24 16.55 -17.88
N GLU A 94 9.95 15.61 -18.77
CA GLU A 94 8.97 15.81 -19.83
C GLU A 94 7.61 15.25 -19.40
N SER A 95 6.55 16.02 -19.62
CA SER A 95 5.18 15.59 -19.31
C SER A 95 4.29 15.72 -20.53
N TRP A 96 3.46 14.71 -20.74
CA TRP A 96 2.49 14.70 -21.83
C TRP A 96 1.29 15.58 -21.46
N PHE A 97 0.97 16.56 -22.32
CA PHE A 97 -0.21 17.40 -22.19
C PHE A 97 -1.24 17.02 -23.26
N ALA A 98 -2.40 16.55 -22.83
CA ALA A 98 -3.50 16.23 -23.74
C ALA A 98 -4.17 17.52 -24.23
N PHE A 99 -4.32 17.68 -25.55
CA PHE A 99 -4.94 18.85 -26.19
C PHE A 99 -6.48 18.84 -26.18
N PHE A 100 -7.11 17.76 -25.72
CA PHE A 100 -8.56 17.64 -25.63
C PHE A 100 -9.04 17.85 -24.19
N LEU A 101 -10.19 18.53 -24.05
CA LEU A 101 -10.90 18.62 -22.78
C LEU A 101 -11.31 17.20 -22.36
N ILE A 102 -10.72 16.69 -21.28
CA ILE A 102 -11.30 15.54 -20.57
C ILE A 102 -12.65 16.05 -20.04
N PRO A 103 -13.79 15.54 -20.54
CA PRO A 103 -15.08 15.95 -20.00
C PRO A 103 -15.03 15.67 -18.49
N PRO A 104 -15.53 16.60 -17.65
CA PRO A 104 -15.48 16.42 -16.21
C PRO A 104 -16.07 15.05 -15.90
N LYS A 105 -15.35 14.24 -15.10
CA LYS A 105 -15.90 12.99 -14.56
C LYS A 105 -17.28 13.35 -14.03
N ARG A 106 -18.33 12.74 -14.58
CA ARG A 106 -19.69 12.94 -14.06
C ARG A 106 -19.60 12.62 -12.58
N LEU A 107 -19.69 13.66 -11.71
CA LEU A 107 -19.90 13.41 -10.30
C LEU A 107 -21.12 12.49 -10.25
N ASN A 108 -20.98 11.35 -9.59
CA ASN A 108 -22.13 10.55 -9.22
C ASN A 108 -23.02 11.46 -8.37
N ARG A 109 -24.07 12.04 -8.96
CA ARG A 109 -25.11 12.72 -8.22
C ARG A 109 -25.82 11.64 -7.40
N MET A 110 -25.63 11.68 -6.09
CA MET A 110 -26.62 11.17 -5.15
C MET A 110 -27.84 12.10 -5.17
#